data_AF-A0A8H6HWT5-F1
#
_entry.id   AF-A0A8H6HWT5-F1
#
_cell.length_a   1.000
_cell.length_b   1.000
_cell.length_c   1.000
_cell.angle_alpha   90.00
_cell.angle_beta   90.00
_cell.angle_gamma   90.00
#
_symmetry.space_group_name_H-M   'P 1'
#
loop_
_entity.id
_entity.type
_entity.pdbx_description
1 polymer ?
#
loop_
_entity_poly.entity_id
_entity_poly.type
_entity_poly.pdbx_seq_one_letter_code
_entity_poly.pdbx_strand_id
1 'polypeptide(L)'
;MRVIKLDSFISTVQWTIRSWKEGYPLTNDVDQWVWTANGEDLPAWAKDVEGTWARWKFLSPFFASHGIYIYELDSPYGKTPARPPLYPKPQHFASEVWPWPRRAYKEERELDFDHIQVVRVWAARDANGRELVLRLASGHVPTDELKAFQRLNTAKARSDSRNHTLPILKYLTFDGLVFAVMPRWAPVAFSARARASKVAELVHLAEVFYEGMEFLHENRIAHRDHYPGNAVLNALTDDGKGLGLRVPGEVRYAYIDFGAALVLPMETDIDTVLVDREMRIGSIGLGLKPGVCNPFKDDVLLLTRMIQSTVRVIENVVPEIGAFFDNILQGDYASCPSATEALIRFRKLQSNLSQGQLDMPPSGIFWRNGRVQRDD
;
A
#
# COMPACT_ATOMS: atom_id res chain seq x y z
N MET A 1 -25.30 -20.57 -19.80
CA MET A 1 -24.13 -19.95 -20.43
C MET A 1 -24.03 -18.50 -19.98
N ARG A 2 -22.88 -18.07 -19.49
CA ARG A 2 -22.62 -16.67 -19.08
C ARG A 2 -22.13 -15.87 -20.27
N VAL A 3 -22.62 -14.66 -20.46
CA VAL A 3 -22.12 -13.70 -21.47
C VAL A 3 -21.14 -12.76 -20.79
N ILE A 4 -19.94 -12.61 -21.35
CA ILE A 4 -18.89 -11.74 -20.82
C ILE A 4 -19.06 -10.34 -21.39
N LYS A 5 -19.26 -9.34 -20.52
CA LYS A 5 -19.47 -7.96 -20.95
C LYS A 5 -18.14 -7.19 -21.02
N LEU A 6 -17.79 -6.70 -22.20
CA LEU A 6 -16.65 -5.82 -22.46
C LEU A 6 -17.08 -4.63 -23.33
N ASP A 7 -16.25 -3.60 -23.40
CA ASP A 7 -16.56 -2.35 -24.10
C ASP A 7 -16.84 -2.53 -25.60
N SER A 8 -16.24 -3.54 -26.22
CA SER A 8 -16.45 -3.89 -27.63
C SER A 8 -17.35 -5.12 -27.79
N PHE A 9 -18.25 -5.06 -28.77
CA PHE A 9 -19.06 -6.21 -29.18
C PHE A 9 -18.21 -7.41 -29.60
N ILE A 10 -17.16 -7.15 -30.39
CA ILE A 10 -16.25 -8.22 -30.87
C ILE A 10 -15.55 -8.87 -29.68
N SER A 11 -15.01 -8.07 -28.76
CA SER A 11 -14.37 -8.57 -27.55
C SER A 11 -15.36 -9.36 -26.67
N THR A 12 -16.58 -8.87 -26.50
CA THR A 12 -17.67 -9.56 -25.79
C THR A 12 -17.93 -10.95 -26.37
N VAL A 13 -18.07 -11.07 -27.69
CA VAL A 13 -18.30 -12.37 -28.36
C VAL A 13 -17.08 -13.29 -28.17
N GLN A 14 -15.87 -12.79 -28.44
CA GLN A 14 -14.63 -13.58 -28.32
C GLN A 14 -14.44 -14.12 -26.90
N TRP A 15 -14.60 -13.27 -25.88
CA TRP A 15 -14.43 -13.65 -24.49
C TRP A 15 -15.56 -14.53 -23.97
N THR A 16 -16.78 -14.35 -24.46
CA THR A 16 -17.90 -15.25 -24.17
C THR A 16 -17.60 -16.66 -24.67
N ILE A 17 -17.19 -16.82 -25.94
CA ILE A 17 -16.81 -18.13 -26.50
C ILE A 17 -15.65 -18.75 -25.74
N ARG A 18 -14.62 -17.95 -25.42
CA ARG A 18 -13.46 -18.41 -24.64
C ARG A 18 -13.87 -18.92 -23.26
N SER A 19 -14.70 -18.15 -22.54
CA SER A 19 -15.17 -18.53 -21.20
C SER A 19 -15.92 -19.86 -21.19
N TRP A 20 -16.61 -20.19 -22.28
CA TRP A 20 -17.31 -21.47 -22.43
C TRP A 20 -16.35 -22.63 -22.69
N LYS A 21 -15.25 -22.39 -23.42
CA LYS A 21 -14.24 -23.40 -23.75
C LYS A 21 -13.29 -23.71 -22.58
N GLU A 22 -12.80 -22.68 -21.92
CA GLU A 22 -11.77 -22.80 -20.87
C GLU A 22 -12.38 -22.97 -19.46
N GLY A 23 -13.70 -22.82 -19.33
CA GLY A 23 -14.35 -22.62 -18.04
C GLY A 23 -14.13 -21.19 -17.55
N TYR A 24 -15.10 -20.64 -16.81
CA TYR A 24 -15.01 -19.29 -16.28
C TYR A 24 -14.62 -19.30 -14.79
N PRO A 25 -13.36 -19.00 -14.44
CA PRO A 25 -12.88 -19.14 -13.06
C PRO A 25 -13.15 -17.91 -12.19
N LEU A 26 -13.67 -16.82 -12.77
CA LEU A 26 -13.81 -15.54 -12.08
C LEU A 26 -15.15 -15.45 -11.36
N THR A 27 -15.11 -14.75 -10.23
CA THR A 27 -16.29 -14.31 -9.49
C THR A 27 -16.34 -12.79 -9.50
N ASN A 28 -17.55 -12.23 -9.59
CA ASN A 28 -17.76 -10.78 -9.56
C ASN A 28 -17.92 -10.24 -8.14
N ASP A 29 -18.04 -11.15 -7.19
CA ASP A 29 -18.09 -10.84 -5.78
C ASP A 29 -16.66 -10.69 -5.28
N VAL A 30 -16.27 -9.47 -4.91
CA VAL A 30 -14.93 -9.16 -4.43
C VAL A 30 -14.63 -9.89 -3.12
N ASP A 31 -15.65 -10.21 -2.33
CA ASP A 31 -15.51 -10.91 -1.05
C ASP A 31 -15.15 -12.39 -1.24
N GLN A 32 -15.28 -12.91 -2.46
CA GLN A 32 -14.81 -14.25 -2.83
C GLN A 32 -13.35 -14.25 -3.35
N TRP A 33 -12.73 -13.08 -3.48
CA TRP A 33 -11.29 -12.92 -3.74
C TRP A 33 -10.52 -12.82 -2.42
N VAL A 34 -10.74 -13.80 -1.55
CA VAL A 34 -10.08 -13.93 -0.24
C VAL A 34 -9.49 -15.31 -0.08
N TRP A 35 -8.52 -15.45 0.83
CA TRP A 35 -8.03 -16.74 1.26
C TRP A 35 -9.06 -17.44 2.14
N THR A 36 -9.21 -18.74 1.94
CA THR A 36 -10.06 -19.60 2.77
C THR A 36 -9.22 -20.44 3.73
N ALA A 37 -7.94 -20.65 3.43
CA ALA A 37 -7.01 -21.38 4.27
C ALA A 37 -6.55 -20.55 5.48
N ASN A 38 -6.60 -21.17 6.66
CA ASN A 38 -5.85 -20.69 7.82
C ASN A 38 -4.38 -21.09 7.63
N GLY A 39 -3.42 -20.22 7.97
CA GLY A 39 -1.99 -20.34 7.60
C GLY A 39 -1.23 -21.60 8.05
N GLU A 40 -1.90 -22.53 8.73
CA GLU A 40 -1.37 -23.84 9.17
C GLU A 40 -1.79 -25.00 8.24
N ASP A 41 -2.80 -24.82 7.37
CA ASP A 41 -3.28 -25.84 6.43
C ASP A 41 -2.60 -25.69 5.07
N LEU A 42 -1.45 -26.35 4.90
CA LEU A 42 -0.66 -26.31 3.68
C LEU A 42 -1.43 -26.78 2.41
N PRO A 43 -2.21 -27.88 2.46
CA PRO A 43 -3.07 -28.26 1.33
C PRO A 43 -4.12 -27.20 0.95
N ALA A 44 -4.83 -26.63 1.92
CA ALA A 44 -5.81 -25.58 1.63
C ALA A 44 -5.12 -24.33 1.08
N TRP A 45 -3.95 -23.98 1.62
CA TRP A 45 -3.13 -22.88 1.12
C TRP A 45 -2.73 -23.10 -0.34
N ALA A 46 -2.23 -24.28 -0.70
CA ALA A 46 -1.85 -24.57 -2.08
C ALA A 46 -3.03 -24.46 -3.05
N LYS A 47 -4.23 -24.88 -2.62
CA LYS A 47 -5.46 -24.76 -3.40
C LYS A 47 -5.87 -23.30 -3.63
N ASP A 48 -5.73 -22.45 -2.62
CA ASP A 48 -6.02 -21.02 -2.73
C ASP A 48 -4.99 -20.30 -3.62
N VAL A 49 -3.69 -20.67 -3.57
CA VAL A 49 -2.66 -20.21 -4.53
C VAL A 49 -3.10 -20.58 -5.94
N GLU A 50 -3.43 -21.85 -6.18
CA GLU A 50 -3.79 -22.37 -7.49
C GLU A 50 -5.04 -21.68 -8.05
N GLY A 51 -6.08 -21.51 -7.23
CA GLY A 51 -7.30 -20.81 -7.60
C GLY A 51 -7.04 -19.33 -7.92
N THR A 52 -6.24 -18.65 -7.11
CA THR A 52 -5.82 -17.26 -7.37
C THR A 52 -5.06 -17.16 -8.68
N TRP A 53 -4.07 -18.02 -8.90
CA TRP A 53 -3.29 -18.04 -10.12
C TRP A 53 -4.15 -18.33 -11.35
N ALA A 54 -5.06 -19.30 -11.27
CA ALA A 54 -5.97 -19.63 -12.37
C ALA A 54 -6.81 -18.42 -12.80
N ARG A 55 -7.29 -17.61 -11.85
CA ARG A 55 -8.03 -16.37 -12.13
C ARG A 55 -7.16 -15.34 -12.87
N TRP A 56 -5.96 -15.07 -12.37
CA TRP A 56 -5.03 -14.12 -13.01
C TRP A 56 -4.53 -14.62 -14.37
N LYS A 57 -4.20 -15.91 -14.50
CA LYS A 57 -3.80 -16.53 -15.77
C LYS A 57 -4.91 -16.44 -16.81
N PHE A 58 -6.16 -16.69 -16.43
CA PHE A 58 -7.31 -16.54 -17.32
C PHE A 58 -7.44 -15.10 -17.87
N LEU A 59 -7.16 -14.10 -17.03
CA LEU A 59 -7.17 -12.69 -17.41
C LEU A 59 -5.91 -12.24 -18.17
N SER A 60 -4.84 -13.04 -18.21
CA SER A 60 -3.56 -12.66 -18.82
C SER A 60 -3.70 -12.12 -20.25
N PRO A 61 -4.47 -12.76 -21.16
CA PRO A 61 -4.60 -12.25 -22.53
C PRO A 61 -5.40 -10.95 -22.63
N PHE A 62 -6.30 -10.68 -21.67
CA PHE A 62 -6.99 -9.39 -21.57
C PHE A 62 -6.01 -8.28 -21.16
N PHE A 63 -5.15 -8.54 -20.18
CA PHE A 63 -4.11 -7.56 -19.82
C PHE A 63 -3.10 -7.36 -20.95
N ALA A 64 -2.71 -8.43 -21.64
CA ALA A 64 -1.78 -8.37 -22.77
C ALA A 64 -2.33 -7.50 -23.91
N SER A 65 -3.63 -7.55 -24.20
CA SER A 65 -4.25 -6.66 -25.20
C SER A 65 -4.22 -5.18 -24.82
N HIS A 66 -3.91 -4.86 -23.56
CA HIS A 66 -3.70 -3.51 -23.04
C HIS A 66 -2.21 -3.18 -22.80
N GLY A 67 -1.31 -3.98 -23.36
CA GLY A 67 0.14 -3.84 -23.23
C GLY A 67 0.66 -4.12 -21.82
N ILE A 68 -0.02 -4.99 -21.06
CA ILE A 68 0.35 -5.39 -19.70
C ILE A 68 0.59 -6.89 -19.66
N TYR A 69 1.74 -7.31 -19.18
CA TYR A 69 2.20 -8.68 -19.11
C TYR A 69 2.32 -9.07 -17.65
N ILE A 70 1.43 -9.95 -17.17
CA ILE A 70 1.45 -10.37 -15.77
C ILE A 70 2.66 -11.24 -15.45
N TYR A 71 3.07 -11.23 -14.20
CA TYR A 71 4.10 -12.13 -13.70
C TYR A 71 3.61 -13.58 -13.72
N GLU A 72 4.52 -14.52 -14.00
CA GLU A 72 4.20 -15.93 -14.18
C GLU A 72 4.57 -16.76 -12.96
N LEU A 73 3.67 -17.66 -12.57
CA LEU A 73 3.94 -18.64 -11.53
C LEU A 73 4.46 -19.94 -12.16
N ASP A 74 5.70 -20.32 -11.83
CA ASP A 74 6.35 -21.53 -12.35
C ASP A 74 5.70 -22.83 -11.84
N SER A 75 5.23 -22.83 -10.58
CA SER A 75 4.55 -23.96 -9.96
C SER A 75 3.58 -23.47 -8.87
N PRO A 76 2.32 -23.94 -8.84
CA PRO A 76 1.42 -23.72 -7.71
C PRO A 76 1.80 -24.56 -6.49
N TYR A 77 2.60 -25.61 -6.68
CA TYR A 77 3.09 -26.49 -5.62
C TYR A 77 4.43 -25.98 -5.08
N GLY A 78 4.40 -24.88 -4.34
CA GLY A 78 5.58 -24.34 -3.69
C GLY A 78 5.39 -22.92 -3.17
N LYS A 79 6.29 -22.48 -2.27
CA LYS A 79 6.46 -21.07 -1.90
C LYS A 79 7.18 -20.27 -3.00
N THR A 80 7.04 -20.67 -4.26
CA THR A 80 7.73 -20.03 -5.37
C THR A 80 7.00 -18.74 -5.73
N PRO A 81 7.71 -17.61 -5.77
CA PRO A 81 7.10 -16.34 -6.12
C PRO A 81 6.78 -16.24 -7.59
N ALA A 82 5.92 -15.29 -7.94
CA ALA A 82 5.59 -15.03 -9.32
C ALA A 82 6.77 -14.27 -9.94
N ARG A 83 7.24 -14.73 -11.09
CA ARG A 83 8.44 -14.19 -11.73
C ARG A 83 8.10 -13.16 -12.80
N PRO A 84 8.98 -12.19 -13.04
CA PRO A 84 8.79 -11.25 -14.13
C PRO A 84 8.60 -11.97 -15.49
N PRO A 85 7.78 -11.42 -16.39
CA PRO A 85 7.61 -12.02 -17.71
C PRO A 85 8.93 -11.98 -18.50
N LEU A 86 9.15 -13.00 -19.34
CA LEU A 86 10.37 -13.09 -20.18
C LEU A 86 10.53 -11.87 -21.09
N TYR A 87 9.41 -11.37 -21.61
CA TYR A 87 9.30 -10.16 -22.41
C TYR A 87 8.05 -9.35 -22.02
N PRO A 88 8.10 -8.01 -22.10
CA PRO A 88 9.28 -7.21 -22.42
C PRO A 88 10.34 -7.24 -21.30
N LYS A 89 11.58 -6.89 -21.65
CA LYS A 89 12.67 -6.74 -20.68
C LYS A 89 12.47 -5.49 -19.84
N PRO A 90 12.96 -5.48 -18.59
CA PRO A 90 12.81 -4.31 -17.74
C PRO A 90 13.51 -3.11 -18.37
N GLN A 91 12.82 -1.98 -18.38
CA GLN A 91 13.42 -0.69 -18.72
C GLN A 91 13.34 0.19 -17.47
N HIS A 92 14.50 0.51 -16.92
CA HIS A 92 14.60 1.44 -15.81
C HIS A 92 15.37 2.66 -16.25
N PHE A 93 14.78 3.81 -15.99
CA PHE A 93 15.49 5.08 -16.11
C PHE A 93 16.40 5.25 -14.89
N ALA A 94 17.63 5.72 -15.13
CA ALA A 94 18.55 6.08 -14.05
C ALA A 94 18.07 7.33 -13.29
N SER A 95 17.25 8.18 -13.93
CA SER A 95 16.66 9.38 -13.35
C SER A 95 15.21 9.16 -12.92
N GLU A 96 14.81 9.81 -11.83
CA GLU A 96 13.46 9.78 -11.28
C GLU A 96 12.45 10.38 -12.26
N VAL A 97 11.67 9.53 -12.93
CA VAL A 97 10.49 9.97 -13.69
C VAL A 97 9.28 9.57 -12.87
N TRP A 98 8.74 10.49 -12.07
CA TRP A 98 7.45 10.28 -11.41
C TRP A 98 6.40 9.77 -12.42
N PRO A 99 5.63 8.72 -12.11
CA PRO A 99 5.49 8.03 -10.82
C PRO A 99 6.29 6.72 -10.70
N TRP A 100 7.30 6.54 -11.53
CA TRP A 100 8.04 5.29 -11.61
C TRP A 100 9.08 5.16 -10.49
N PRO A 101 9.27 3.95 -9.97
CA PRO A 101 10.25 3.69 -8.93
C PRO A 101 11.69 3.78 -9.45
N ARG A 102 12.63 4.10 -8.57
CA ARG A 102 14.07 3.97 -8.83
C ARG A 102 14.47 2.49 -8.85
N ARG A 103 15.45 2.13 -9.68
CA ARG A 103 16.03 0.78 -9.67
C ARG A 103 16.90 0.61 -8.43
N ALA A 104 16.58 -0.39 -7.61
CA ALA A 104 17.34 -0.73 -6.41
C ALA A 104 17.55 -2.26 -6.31
N TYR A 105 17.83 -2.89 -7.46
CA TYR A 105 18.09 -4.32 -7.59
C TYR A 105 19.18 -4.57 -8.65
N LYS A 106 19.90 -5.69 -8.55
CA LYS A 106 20.99 -6.08 -9.46
C LYS A 106 20.51 -7.03 -10.55
N GLU A 107 19.77 -8.07 -10.18
CA GLU A 107 19.30 -9.16 -11.03
C GLU A 107 17.76 -9.18 -11.12
N GLU A 108 17.18 -9.54 -12.28
CA GLU A 108 15.71 -9.54 -12.47
C GLU A 108 14.96 -10.45 -11.48
N ARG A 109 15.60 -11.50 -10.96
CA ARG A 109 14.99 -12.38 -9.94
C ARG A 109 14.75 -11.67 -8.59
N GLU A 110 15.37 -10.52 -8.35
CA GLU A 110 15.09 -9.67 -7.19
C GLU A 110 13.83 -8.80 -7.41
N LEU A 111 13.13 -9.00 -8.53
CA LEU A 111 11.78 -8.47 -8.74
C LEU A 111 10.72 -9.53 -8.48
N ASP A 112 11.08 -10.74 -8.06
CA ASP A 112 10.11 -11.80 -7.76
C ASP A 112 8.98 -11.26 -6.85
N PHE A 113 7.76 -11.68 -7.12
CA PHE A 113 6.57 -11.18 -6.42
C PHE A 113 6.09 -12.23 -5.42
N ASP A 114 6.60 -12.10 -4.19
CA ASP A 114 6.28 -12.99 -3.07
C ASP A 114 4.88 -12.73 -2.48
N HIS A 115 4.24 -11.62 -2.86
CA HIS A 115 2.92 -11.22 -2.37
C HIS A 115 1.74 -11.90 -3.10
N ILE A 116 1.96 -13.09 -3.70
CA ILE A 116 0.87 -13.95 -4.23
C ILE A 116 -0.21 -14.19 -3.16
N GLN A 117 0.18 -14.10 -1.88
CA GLN A 117 -0.71 -14.15 -0.73
C GLN A 117 -1.78 -13.04 -0.68
N VAL A 118 -1.79 -12.09 -1.62
CA VAL A 118 -2.84 -11.08 -1.73
C VAL A 118 -3.68 -11.38 -2.98
N VAL A 119 -4.79 -12.13 -2.83
CA VAL A 119 -5.61 -12.66 -3.95
C VAL A 119 -6.03 -11.59 -4.97
N ARG A 120 -6.26 -10.36 -4.50
CA ARG A 120 -6.70 -9.21 -5.30
C ARG A 120 -5.57 -8.40 -5.92
N VAL A 121 -4.32 -8.80 -5.76
CA VAL A 121 -3.16 -8.04 -6.25
C VAL A 121 -2.22 -8.95 -7.04
N TRP A 122 -1.72 -8.47 -8.17
CA TRP A 122 -0.75 -9.20 -8.97
C TRP A 122 0.30 -8.27 -9.59
N ALA A 123 1.55 -8.70 -9.65
CA ALA A 123 2.60 -7.96 -10.35
C ALA A 123 2.48 -8.12 -11.87
N ALA A 124 2.84 -7.05 -12.59
CA ALA A 124 2.87 -7.04 -14.04
C ALA A 124 3.98 -6.12 -14.56
N ARG A 125 4.24 -6.18 -15.85
CA ARG A 125 5.15 -5.30 -16.58
C ARG A 125 4.43 -4.74 -17.79
N ASP A 126 4.62 -3.46 -18.10
CA ASP A 126 4.04 -2.89 -19.32
C ASP A 126 4.92 -3.10 -20.55
N ALA A 127 4.39 -2.79 -21.74
CA ALA A 127 5.09 -2.90 -23.02
C ALA A 127 6.42 -2.12 -23.10
N ASN A 128 6.61 -1.12 -22.24
CA ASN A 128 7.84 -0.33 -22.15
C ASN A 128 8.80 -0.90 -21.07
N GLY A 129 8.53 -2.07 -20.51
CA GLY A 129 9.40 -2.67 -19.51
C GLY A 129 9.27 -2.06 -18.10
N ARG A 130 8.20 -1.32 -17.81
CA ARG A 130 8.00 -0.68 -16.50
C ARG A 130 7.18 -1.60 -15.58
N GLU A 131 7.60 -1.70 -14.32
CA GLU A 131 6.94 -2.56 -13.34
C GLU A 131 5.65 -1.96 -12.81
N LEU A 132 4.63 -2.81 -12.74
CA LEU A 132 3.26 -2.48 -12.38
C LEU A 132 2.74 -3.41 -11.30
N VAL A 133 1.71 -2.94 -10.62
CA VAL A 133 0.81 -3.74 -9.80
C VAL A 133 -0.60 -3.58 -10.35
N LEU A 134 -1.27 -4.72 -10.52
CA LEU A 134 -2.69 -4.82 -10.81
C LEU A 134 -3.42 -5.08 -9.52
N ARG A 135 -4.46 -4.28 -9.24
CA ARG A 135 -5.31 -4.50 -8.07
C ARG A 135 -6.77 -4.57 -8.49
N LEU A 136 -7.45 -5.67 -8.13
CA LEU A 136 -8.89 -5.77 -8.25
C LEU A 136 -9.54 -4.84 -7.21
N ALA A 137 -9.99 -3.68 -7.65
CA ALA A 137 -10.52 -2.63 -6.80
C ALA A 137 -12.01 -2.85 -6.49
N SER A 138 -12.79 -3.37 -7.45
CA SER A 138 -14.24 -3.52 -7.31
C SER A 138 -14.80 -4.57 -8.26
N GLY A 139 -15.99 -5.07 -7.93
CA GLY A 139 -16.83 -5.90 -8.80
C GLY A 139 -18.00 -5.10 -9.35
N HIS A 140 -19.15 -5.75 -9.51
CA HIS A 140 -20.36 -5.10 -10.05
C HIS A 140 -20.89 -3.98 -9.16
N VAL A 141 -20.68 -4.10 -7.85
CA VAL A 141 -21.02 -3.07 -6.88
C VAL A 141 -19.76 -2.26 -6.58
N PRO A 142 -19.76 -0.93 -6.85
CA PRO A 142 -18.65 -0.06 -6.51
C PRO A 142 -18.29 -0.14 -5.02
N THR A 143 -17.05 -0.51 -4.74
CA THR A 143 -16.48 -0.55 -3.39
C THR A 143 -16.04 0.84 -2.96
N ASP A 144 -15.89 1.06 -1.66
CA ASP A 144 -15.27 2.29 -1.15
C ASP A 144 -13.80 2.40 -1.58
N GLU A 145 -13.11 1.29 -1.78
CA GLU A 145 -11.77 1.27 -2.39
C GLU A 145 -11.74 1.93 -3.78
N LEU A 146 -12.67 1.56 -4.67
CA LEU A 146 -12.75 2.18 -5.99
C LEU A 146 -13.11 3.67 -5.89
N LYS A 147 -14.03 4.05 -4.99
CA LYS A 147 -14.39 5.45 -4.76
C LYS A 147 -13.19 6.26 -4.25
N ALA A 148 -12.40 5.68 -3.35
CA ALA A 148 -11.17 6.30 -2.83
C ALA A 148 -10.18 6.53 -3.97
N PHE A 149 -9.90 5.50 -4.78
CA PHE A 149 -9.02 5.63 -5.94
C PHE A 149 -9.51 6.71 -6.90
N GLN A 150 -10.80 6.74 -7.23
CA GLN A 150 -11.37 7.76 -8.13
C GLN A 150 -11.23 9.18 -7.56
N ARG A 151 -11.56 9.39 -6.28
CA ARG A 151 -11.44 10.69 -5.61
C ARG A 151 -9.99 11.18 -5.56
N LEU A 152 -9.09 10.29 -5.16
CA LEU A 152 -7.66 10.59 -5.02
C LEU A 152 -6.95 10.79 -6.37
N ASN A 153 -7.52 10.33 -7.48
CA ASN A 153 -6.91 10.42 -8.82
C ASN A 153 -7.58 11.44 -9.75
N THR A 154 -8.40 12.35 -9.21
CA THR A 154 -8.80 13.55 -9.96
C THR A 154 -7.60 14.44 -10.24
N ALA A 155 -7.67 15.26 -11.30
CA ALA A 155 -6.59 16.21 -11.62
C ALA A 155 -6.28 17.16 -10.45
N LYS A 156 -7.33 17.64 -9.76
CA LYS A 156 -7.19 18.48 -8.55
C LYS A 156 -6.47 17.73 -7.43
N ALA A 157 -6.93 16.52 -7.09
CA ALA A 157 -6.30 15.73 -6.03
C ALA A 157 -4.84 15.38 -6.35
N ARG A 158 -4.50 15.10 -7.62
CA ARG A 158 -3.13 14.79 -8.03
C ARG A 158 -2.21 16.00 -8.10
N SER A 159 -2.76 17.19 -8.24
CA SER A 159 -1.99 18.44 -8.18
C SER A 159 -1.67 18.90 -6.75
N ASP A 160 -2.36 18.38 -5.74
CA ASP A 160 -2.04 18.66 -4.33
C ASP A 160 -0.81 17.86 -3.91
N SER A 161 0.26 18.56 -3.51
CA SER A 161 1.54 17.94 -3.12
C SER A 161 1.44 17.08 -1.86
N ARG A 162 0.38 17.24 -1.06
CA ARG A 162 0.10 16.45 0.15
C ARG A 162 -0.50 15.09 -0.18
N ASN A 163 -0.87 14.84 -1.44
CA ASN A 163 -1.42 13.56 -1.87
C ASN A 163 -0.33 12.48 -2.01
N HIS A 164 0.09 11.95 -0.86
CA HIS A 164 1.06 10.86 -0.75
C HIS A 164 0.41 9.49 -0.98
N THR A 165 -0.38 9.34 -2.04
CA THR A 165 -0.99 8.06 -2.43
C THR A 165 -0.47 7.64 -3.79
N LEU A 166 -0.38 6.34 -4.03
CA LEU A 166 0.13 5.84 -5.30
C LEU A 166 -0.86 6.17 -6.44
N PRO A 167 -0.40 6.75 -7.57
CA PRO A 167 -1.31 7.15 -8.64
C PRO A 167 -1.84 5.92 -9.41
N ILE A 168 -3.11 5.97 -9.79
CA ILE A 168 -3.70 5.02 -10.72
C ILE A 168 -3.41 5.51 -12.14
N LEU A 169 -2.69 4.69 -12.90
CA LEU A 169 -2.31 4.98 -14.28
C LEU A 169 -3.48 4.79 -15.24
N LYS A 170 -4.29 3.76 -14.99
CA LYS A 170 -5.53 3.48 -15.73
C LYS A 170 -6.40 2.50 -14.95
N TYR A 171 -7.70 2.52 -15.26
CA TYR A 171 -8.65 1.49 -14.84
C TYR A 171 -8.97 0.58 -16.03
N LEU A 172 -9.03 -0.72 -15.80
CA LEU A 172 -9.45 -1.71 -16.80
C LEU A 172 -10.69 -2.43 -16.28
N THR A 173 -11.69 -2.58 -17.15
CA THR A 173 -12.94 -3.26 -16.78
C THR A 173 -13.08 -4.57 -17.54
N PHE A 174 -13.32 -5.66 -16.81
CA PHE A 174 -13.58 -6.98 -17.39
C PHE A 174 -14.80 -7.61 -16.73
N ASP A 175 -15.89 -7.76 -17.49
CA ASP A 175 -17.14 -8.36 -17.00
C ASP A 175 -17.66 -7.73 -15.70
N GLY A 176 -17.49 -6.41 -15.58
CA GLY A 176 -17.83 -5.61 -14.41
C GLY A 176 -16.86 -5.71 -13.23
N LEU A 177 -15.76 -6.46 -13.33
CA LEU A 177 -14.60 -6.31 -12.45
C LEU A 177 -13.81 -5.08 -12.86
N VAL A 178 -13.37 -4.28 -11.89
CA VAL A 178 -12.56 -3.06 -12.12
C VAL A 178 -11.17 -3.27 -11.54
N PHE A 179 -10.17 -3.25 -12.41
CA PHE A 179 -8.75 -3.36 -12.07
C PHE A 179 -8.09 -1.99 -12.11
N ALA A 180 -7.50 -1.59 -10.99
CA ALA A 180 -6.64 -0.42 -10.92
C ALA A 180 -5.20 -0.81 -11.28
N VAL A 181 -4.62 -0.11 -12.25
CA VAL A 181 -3.22 -0.30 -12.67
C VAL A 181 -2.37 0.80 -12.05
N MET A 182 -1.34 0.42 -11.30
CA MET A 182 -0.49 1.33 -10.53
C MET A 182 0.98 0.98 -10.72
N PRO A 183 1.92 1.93 -10.60
CA PRO A 183 3.36 1.63 -10.66
C PRO A 183 3.75 0.72 -9.49
N ARG A 184 4.66 -0.24 -9.68
CA ARG A 184 5.12 -1.10 -8.57
C ARG A 184 6.13 -0.35 -7.71
N TRP A 185 5.80 -0.12 -6.45
CA TRP A 185 6.73 0.42 -5.45
C TRP A 185 6.96 -0.61 -4.34
N ALA A 186 8.14 -0.58 -3.71
CA ALA A 186 8.49 -1.57 -2.69
C ALA A 186 7.81 -1.28 -1.33
N PRO A 187 7.13 -2.27 -0.72
CA PRO A 187 6.48 -2.15 0.60
C PRO A 187 7.50 -2.27 1.75
N VAL A 188 8.56 -1.47 1.68
CA VAL A 188 9.70 -1.51 2.63
C VAL A 188 9.87 -0.20 3.41
N ALA A 189 8.92 0.74 3.31
CA ALA A 189 8.99 2.06 3.93
C ALA A 189 9.15 2.04 5.46
N PHE A 190 8.67 0.97 6.13
CA PHE A 190 8.84 0.75 7.57
C PHE A 190 9.56 -0.58 7.87
N SER A 191 10.37 -1.06 6.94
CA SER A 191 11.14 -2.30 7.07
C SER A 191 12.58 -2.03 7.49
N ALA A 192 13.19 -2.97 8.22
CA ALA A 192 14.62 -2.98 8.54
C ALA A 192 15.51 -3.01 7.29
N ARG A 193 14.94 -3.34 6.13
CA ARG A 193 15.60 -3.33 4.82
C ARG A 193 15.85 -1.90 4.32
N ALA A 194 14.98 -0.94 4.59
CA ALA A 194 15.17 0.46 4.19
C ALA A 194 15.62 1.32 5.38
N ARG A 195 16.90 1.20 5.75
CA ARG A 195 17.45 1.90 6.93
C ARG A 195 17.62 3.38 6.69
N ALA A 196 17.36 4.15 7.73
CA ALA A 196 17.80 5.54 7.80
C ALA A 196 19.25 5.60 8.30
N SER A 197 20.05 6.39 7.64
CA SER A 197 21.41 6.76 8.05
C SER A 197 21.42 8.06 8.84
N LYS A 198 20.37 8.88 8.74
CA LYS A 198 20.26 10.18 9.42
C LYS A 198 18.90 10.36 10.10
N VAL A 199 18.88 11.12 11.20
CA VAL A 199 17.65 11.57 11.85
C VAL A 199 16.73 12.30 10.86
N ALA A 200 17.28 13.13 9.96
CA ALA A 200 16.54 13.84 8.94
C ALA A 200 15.63 12.94 8.08
N GLU A 201 16.09 11.72 7.76
CA GLU A 201 15.35 10.79 6.91
C GLU A 201 14.12 10.20 7.62
N LEU A 202 14.23 9.97 8.94
CA LEU A 202 13.14 9.48 9.78
C LEU A 202 12.12 10.58 10.09
N VAL A 203 12.58 11.81 10.29
CA VAL A 203 11.71 12.98 10.44
C VAL A 203 10.94 13.24 9.15
N HIS A 204 11.62 13.19 8.00
CA HIS A 204 10.98 13.34 6.69
C HIS A 204 9.94 12.24 6.43
N LEU A 205 10.26 10.97 6.75
CA LEU A 205 9.30 9.87 6.67
C LEU A 205 8.02 10.16 7.47
N ALA A 206 8.17 10.54 8.75
CA ALA A 206 7.03 10.83 9.61
C ALA A 206 6.19 12.01 9.08
N GLU A 207 6.83 13.10 8.64
CA GLU A 207 6.15 14.25 8.08
C GLU A 207 5.31 13.89 6.85
N VAL A 208 5.88 13.16 5.89
CA VAL A 208 5.18 12.74 4.66
C VAL A 208 3.93 11.93 4.98
N PHE A 209 4.03 10.99 5.91
CA PHE A 209 2.88 10.18 6.29
C PHE A 209 1.83 11.01 7.07
N TYR A 210 2.20 11.82 8.05
CA TYR A 210 1.20 12.70 8.71
C TYR A 210 0.53 13.69 7.75
N GLU A 211 1.28 14.25 6.80
CA GLU A 211 0.74 15.13 5.76
C GLU A 211 -0.22 14.40 4.83
N GLY A 212 0.12 13.17 4.41
CA GLY A 212 -0.76 12.38 3.57
C GLY A 212 -2.04 11.97 4.29
N MET A 213 -1.97 11.66 5.59
CA MET A 213 -3.15 11.40 6.40
C MET A 213 -4.06 12.62 6.51
N GLU A 214 -3.51 13.81 6.79
CA GLU A 214 -4.28 15.06 6.78
C GLU A 214 -5.02 15.22 5.45
N PHE A 215 -4.32 15.03 4.33
CA PHE A 215 -4.93 15.11 3.00
C PHE A 215 -6.07 14.08 2.81
N LEU A 216 -5.89 12.84 3.26
CA LEU A 216 -6.95 11.82 3.19
C LEU A 216 -8.19 12.26 4.00
N HIS A 217 -7.99 12.76 5.22
CA HIS A 217 -9.06 13.18 6.11
C HIS A 217 -9.80 14.42 5.57
N GLU A 218 -9.08 15.39 5.00
CA GLU A 218 -9.67 16.52 4.28
C GLU A 218 -10.54 16.07 3.10
N ASN A 219 -10.16 14.98 2.42
CA ASN A 219 -10.92 14.36 1.35
C ASN A 219 -11.98 13.36 1.83
N ARG A 220 -12.24 13.31 3.15
CA ARG A 220 -13.26 12.49 3.79
C ARG A 220 -13.05 11.00 3.56
N ILE A 221 -11.79 10.58 3.57
CA ILE A 221 -11.36 9.20 3.46
C ILE A 221 -10.68 8.80 4.78
N ALA A 222 -11.28 7.86 5.50
CA ALA A 222 -10.59 7.15 6.57
C ALA A 222 -9.98 5.86 6.00
N HIS A 223 -8.69 5.63 6.19
CA HIS A 223 -7.97 4.49 5.59
C HIS A 223 -8.27 3.17 6.34
N ARG A 224 -8.38 3.23 7.67
CA ARG A 224 -8.77 2.16 8.60
C ARG A 224 -7.84 0.94 8.66
N ASP A 225 -6.68 0.99 8.00
CA ASP A 225 -5.71 -0.11 7.96
C ASP A 225 -4.25 0.37 7.83
N HIS A 226 -3.85 1.31 8.70
CA HIS A 226 -2.45 1.73 8.76
C HIS A 226 -1.59 0.65 9.42
N TYR A 227 -0.75 -0.01 8.62
CA TYR A 227 0.32 -0.89 9.09
C TYR A 227 1.48 -0.88 8.08
N PRO A 228 2.69 -1.34 8.47
CA PRO A 228 3.90 -1.23 7.64
C PRO A 228 3.80 -1.72 6.20
N GLY A 229 2.97 -2.73 5.91
CA GLY A 229 2.81 -3.29 4.56
C GLY A 229 1.96 -2.43 3.62
N ASN A 230 1.17 -1.49 4.15
CA ASN A 230 0.37 -0.55 3.36
C ASN A 230 1.11 0.78 3.08
N ALA A 231 2.42 0.80 3.30
CA ALA A 231 3.29 1.94 3.10
C ALA A 231 4.45 1.54 2.18
N VAL A 232 4.57 2.23 1.05
CA VAL A 232 5.59 1.95 0.03
C VAL A 232 6.58 3.10 -0.13
N LEU A 233 7.74 2.82 -0.70
CA LEU A 233 8.71 3.81 -1.13
C LEU A 233 9.06 3.63 -2.61
N ASN A 234 9.46 4.71 -3.30
CA ASN A 234 9.72 4.75 -4.75
C ASN A 234 10.99 4.02 -5.20
N ALA A 235 11.11 2.74 -4.88
CA ALA A 235 12.19 1.87 -5.32
C ALA A 235 11.66 0.48 -5.68
N LEU A 236 12.38 -0.21 -6.58
CA LEU A 236 12.21 -1.63 -6.86
C LEU A 236 13.32 -2.40 -6.17
N THR A 237 12.98 -3.04 -5.05
CA THR A 237 13.93 -3.81 -4.25
C THR A 237 13.18 -4.78 -3.35
N ASP A 238 13.71 -6.00 -3.24
CA ASP A 238 13.32 -6.95 -2.21
C ASP A 238 14.27 -6.89 -0.99
N ASP A 239 15.50 -6.38 -1.17
CA ASP A 239 16.49 -6.13 -0.10
C ASP A 239 17.14 -4.74 -0.22
N GLY A 240 16.58 -3.77 0.50
CA GLY A 240 17.05 -2.39 0.50
C GLY A 240 18.33 -2.11 1.30
N LYS A 241 18.93 -3.14 1.93
CA LYS A 241 20.03 -2.94 2.87
C LYS A 241 21.24 -2.31 2.18
N GLY A 242 21.70 -1.19 2.74
CA GLY A 242 22.90 -0.50 2.26
C GLY A 242 22.72 0.32 0.97
N LEU A 243 21.49 0.45 0.45
CA LEU A 243 21.24 1.13 -0.82
C LEU A 243 20.93 2.63 -0.68
N GLY A 244 20.96 3.20 0.52
CA GLY A 244 20.70 4.63 0.73
C GLY A 244 19.33 5.06 0.19
N LEU A 245 18.28 4.27 0.43
CA LEU A 245 16.98 4.48 -0.24
C LEU A 245 16.25 5.76 0.18
N ARG A 246 16.70 6.44 1.24
CA ARG A 246 15.98 7.54 1.89
C ARG A 246 16.57 8.93 1.63
N VAL A 247 17.41 9.08 0.61
CA VAL A 247 17.98 10.39 0.23
C VAL A 247 16.86 11.43 0.12
N PRO A 248 16.84 12.47 0.99
CA PRO A 248 15.83 13.51 0.95
C PRO A 248 15.85 14.23 -0.42
N GLY A 249 14.67 14.47 -0.98
CA GLY A 249 14.50 15.06 -2.31
C GLY A 249 14.41 14.03 -3.46
N GLU A 250 14.89 12.81 -3.26
CA GLU A 250 14.71 11.69 -4.20
C GLU A 250 13.70 10.65 -3.70
N VAL A 251 13.66 10.43 -2.39
CA VAL A 251 12.73 9.45 -1.81
C VAL A 251 11.31 9.99 -1.84
N ARG A 252 10.38 9.13 -2.22
CA ARG A 252 8.95 9.38 -2.08
C ARG A 252 8.31 8.20 -1.37
N TYR A 253 7.33 8.50 -0.55
CA TYR A 253 6.53 7.50 0.15
C TYR A 253 5.09 7.59 -0.32
N ALA A 254 4.36 6.49 -0.24
CA ALA A 254 2.94 6.50 -0.53
C ALA A 254 2.14 5.52 0.32
N TYR A 255 0.88 5.88 0.57
CA TYR A 255 -0.18 4.99 1.01
C TYR A 255 -0.66 4.12 -0.16
N ILE A 256 -0.92 2.85 0.16
CA ILE A 256 -1.56 1.87 -0.72
C ILE A 256 -2.63 1.11 0.07
N ASP A 257 -3.38 0.26 -0.63
CA ASP A 257 -4.41 -0.62 -0.06
C ASP A 257 -5.55 0.11 0.65
N PHE A 258 -6.53 0.54 -0.13
CA PHE A 258 -7.74 1.19 0.38
C PHE A 258 -8.87 0.18 0.58
N GLY A 259 -8.55 -1.11 0.75
CA GLY A 259 -9.53 -2.19 0.84
C GLY A 259 -10.43 -2.12 2.08
N ALA A 260 -9.99 -1.41 3.13
CA ALA A 260 -10.76 -1.15 4.35
C ALA A 260 -11.26 0.30 4.45
N ALA A 261 -10.96 1.13 3.44
CA ALA A 261 -11.22 2.55 3.50
C ALA A 261 -12.72 2.84 3.56
N LEU A 262 -13.08 3.89 4.28
CA LEU A 262 -14.41 4.46 4.32
C LEU A 262 -14.38 5.80 3.57
N VAL A 263 -15.24 5.95 2.58
CA VAL A 263 -15.31 7.17 1.76
C VAL A 263 -16.63 7.89 2.00
N LEU A 264 -16.57 9.04 2.68
CA LEU A 264 -17.74 9.82 3.07
C LEU A 264 -18.00 10.97 2.08
N PRO A 265 -19.22 11.53 2.05
CA PRO A 265 -19.50 12.77 1.35
C PRO A 265 -18.60 13.93 1.83
N MET A 266 -18.31 14.90 0.95
CA MET A 266 -17.34 15.98 1.25
C MET A 266 -17.82 16.92 2.36
N GLU A 267 -19.13 17.07 2.50
CA GLU A 267 -19.82 17.87 3.50
C GLU A 267 -19.92 17.21 4.87
N THR A 268 -19.52 15.95 5.01
CA THR A 268 -19.57 15.25 6.30
C THR A 268 -18.64 15.93 7.31
N ASP A 269 -19.15 16.17 8.51
CA ASP A 269 -18.34 16.55 9.65
C ASP A 269 -17.65 15.31 10.22
N ILE A 270 -16.34 15.18 9.98
CA ILE A 270 -15.56 13.99 10.36
C ILE A 270 -15.39 13.83 11.87
N ASP A 271 -15.58 14.89 12.65
CA ASP A 271 -15.39 14.84 14.10
C ASP A 271 -16.53 14.11 14.81
N THR A 272 -17.70 14.02 14.16
CA THR A 272 -18.92 13.42 14.70
C THR A 272 -19.22 12.02 14.15
N VAL A 273 -18.44 11.54 13.18
CA VAL A 273 -18.66 10.24 12.54
C VAL A 273 -18.44 9.11 13.54
N LEU A 274 -19.38 8.17 13.56
CA LEU A 274 -19.32 6.95 14.35
C LEU A 274 -19.65 5.75 13.45
N VAL A 275 -18.76 4.77 13.40
CA VAL A 275 -18.93 3.52 12.64
C VAL A 275 -18.41 2.33 13.45
N ASP A 276 -18.74 1.12 13.03
CA ASP A 276 -18.11 -0.08 13.59
C ASP A 276 -16.61 -0.07 13.29
N ARG A 277 -15.81 -0.32 14.32
CA ARG A 277 -14.36 -0.35 14.23
C ARG A 277 -13.91 -1.50 13.32
N GLU A 278 -13.02 -1.15 12.41
CA GLU A 278 -12.34 -2.14 11.58
C GLU A 278 -11.29 -2.89 12.42
N MET A 279 -11.47 -4.20 12.57
CA MET A 279 -10.54 -5.06 13.33
C MET A 279 -9.53 -5.72 12.39
N ARG A 280 -8.36 -5.10 12.25
CA ARG A 280 -7.24 -5.51 11.39
C ARG A 280 -5.98 -5.67 12.24
N ILE A 281 -4.89 -6.12 11.62
CA ILE A 281 -3.60 -6.34 12.28
C ILE A 281 -3.17 -5.11 13.08
N GLY A 282 -3.33 -3.90 12.52
CA GLY A 282 -2.99 -2.65 13.20
C GLY A 282 -3.82 -2.40 14.46
N SER A 283 -5.16 -2.46 14.36
CA SER A 283 -6.05 -2.17 15.50
C SER A 283 -5.98 -3.24 16.58
N ILE A 284 -5.85 -4.52 16.20
CA ILE A 284 -5.58 -5.62 17.13
C ILE A 284 -4.23 -5.42 17.82
N GLY A 285 -3.18 -5.09 17.07
CA GLY A 285 -1.82 -4.88 17.59
C GLY A 285 -1.70 -3.65 18.50
N LEU A 286 -2.58 -2.67 18.36
CA LEU A 286 -2.72 -1.52 19.27
C LEU A 286 -3.55 -1.86 20.52
N GLY A 287 -4.26 -2.99 20.54
CA GLY A 287 -5.12 -3.41 21.64
C GLY A 287 -6.51 -2.77 21.64
N LEU A 288 -6.92 -2.15 20.53
CA LEU A 288 -8.27 -1.63 20.36
C LEU A 288 -9.29 -2.79 20.42
N LYS A 289 -10.49 -2.50 20.91
CA LYS A 289 -11.57 -3.48 21.04
C LYS A 289 -12.63 -3.28 19.97
N PRO A 290 -13.32 -4.34 19.51
CA PRO A 290 -14.50 -4.19 18.67
C PRO A 290 -15.52 -3.23 19.32
N GLY A 291 -16.24 -2.47 18.51
CA GLY A 291 -17.23 -1.50 18.96
C GLY A 291 -17.27 -0.28 18.05
N VAL A 292 -18.07 0.71 18.43
CA VAL A 292 -18.22 1.95 17.67
C VAL A 292 -17.03 2.87 17.90
N CYS A 293 -16.49 3.47 16.83
CA CYS A 293 -15.37 4.40 16.87
C CYS A 293 -15.57 5.57 15.91
N ASN A 294 -14.81 6.64 16.12
CA ASN A 294 -14.54 7.59 15.05
C ASN A 294 -13.38 7.05 14.20
N PRO A 295 -13.59 6.77 12.91
CA PRO A 295 -12.60 6.09 12.08
C PRO A 295 -11.38 6.97 11.79
N PHE A 296 -11.54 8.30 11.82
CA PHE A 296 -10.45 9.26 11.63
C PHE A 296 -9.54 9.33 12.86
N LYS A 297 -10.10 9.19 14.07
CA LYS A 297 -9.28 9.07 15.30
C LYS A 297 -8.52 7.75 15.35
N ASP A 298 -9.18 6.65 14.98
CA ASP A 298 -8.52 5.34 14.88
C ASP A 298 -7.35 5.40 13.88
N ASP A 299 -7.53 6.05 12.73
CA ASP A 299 -6.46 6.28 11.76
C ASP A 299 -5.23 6.95 12.39
N VAL A 300 -5.42 8.08 13.10
CA VAL A 300 -4.34 8.81 13.78
C VAL A 300 -3.59 7.92 14.76
N LEU A 301 -4.30 7.12 15.56
CA LEU A 301 -3.70 6.20 16.52
C LEU A 301 -2.87 5.11 15.81
N LEU A 302 -3.44 4.50 14.75
CA LEU A 302 -2.79 3.43 14.00
C LEU A 302 -1.53 3.93 13.29
N LEU A 303 -1.61 5.07 12.60
CA LEU A 303 -0.44 5.67 11.95
C LEU A 303 0.63 6.05 12.96
N THR A 304 0.24 6.70 14.05
CA THR A 304 1.18 7.11 15.11
C THR A 304 1.90 5.90 15.70
N ARG A 305 1.17 4.79 15.94
CA ARG A 305 1.78 3.54 16.40
C ARG A 305 2.77 2.98 15.38
N MET A 306 2.40 2.98 14.10
CA MET A 306 3.27 2.53 13.01
C MET A 306 4.55 3.38 12.95
N ILE A 307 4.42 4.71 12.92
CA ILE A 307 5.55 5.65 12.83
C ILE A 307 6.46 5.53 14.05
N GLN A 308 5.90 5.47 15.27
CA GLN A 308 6.66 5.31 16.50
C GLN A 308 7.65 4.13 16.42
N SER A 309 7.22 3.00 15.85
CA SER A 309 8.05 1.80 15.78
C SER A 309 9.36 2.00 15.01
N THR A 310 9.41 2.96 14.08
CA THR A 310 10.56 3.21 13.22
C THR A 310 11.26 4.53 13.56
N VAL A 311 10.52 5.53 14.05
CA VAL A 311 11.05 6.89 14.27
C VAL A 311 11.51 7.12 15.70
N ARG A 312 10.90 6.49 16.72
CA ARG A 312 11.26 6.72 18.14
C ARG A 312 12.69 6.27 18.49
N VAL A 313 13.37 5.57 17.60
CA VAL A 313 14.80 5.24 17.73
C VAL A 313 15.73 6.47 17.76
N ILE A 314 15.21 7.67 17.47
CA ILE A 314 15.95 8.94 17.56
C ILE A 314 15.77 9.64 18.91
N GLU A 315 15.03 9.06 19.87
CA GLU A 315 14.69 9.69 21.16
C GLU A 315 15.92 10.09 22.00
N ASN A 316 17.08 9.44 21.79
CA ASN A 316 18.33 9.85 22.41
C ASN A 316 18.92 11.16 21.86
N VAL A 317 18.55 11.54 20.63
CA VAL A 317 18.98 12.78 19.94
C VAL A 317 17.88 13.84 19.97
N VAL A 318 16.62 13.40 19.96
CA VAL A 318 15.41 14.23 19.98
C VAL A 318 14.49 13.75 21.11
N PRO A 319 14.78 14.09 22.38
CA PRO A 319 14.03 13.58 23.54
C PRO A 319 12.51 13.82 23.46
N GLU A 320 12.09 14.91 22.84
CA GLU A 320 10.70 15.31 22.69
C GLU A 320 9.89 14.35 21.80
N ILE A 321 10.55 13.55 20.95
CA ILE A 321 9.86 12.63 20.03
C ILE A 321 9.09 11.54 20.77
N GLY A 322 9.60 11.08 21.91
CA GLY A 322 8.93 10.09 22.73
C GLY A 322 7.63 10.63 23.31
N ALA A 323 7.72 11.81 23.93
CA ALA A 323 6.56 12.51 24.47
C ALA A 323 5.51 12.82 23.40
N PHE A 324 5.92 13.18 22.17
CA PHE A 324 4.99 13.36 21.05
C PHE A 324 4.15 12.09 20.80
N PHE A 325 4.79 10.91 20.70
CA PHE A 325 4.07 9.65 20.49
C PHE A 325 3.22 9.26 21.70
N ASP A 326 3.76 9.40 22.91
CA ASP A 326 3.07 9.01 24.15
C ASP A 326 1.79 9.84 24.38
N ASN A 327 1.85 11.15 24.09
CA ASN A 327 0.68 12.04 24.22
C ASN A 327 -0.48 11.64 23.31
N ILE A 328 -0.22 11.01 22.16
CA ILE A 328 -1.26 10.55 21.24
C ILE A 328 -1.73 9.14 21.61
N LEU A 329 -0.80 8.22 21.90
CA LEU A 329 -1.09 6.80 22.06
C LEU A 329 -1.54 6.39 23.47
N GLN A 330 -1.18 7.18 24.49
CA GLN A 330 -1.52 6.92 25.89
C GLN A 330 -2.56 7.91 26.42
N GLY A 331 -2.94 8.91 25.64
CA GLY A 331 -4.00 9.85 25.98
C GLY A 331 -5.40 9.24 25.90
N ASP A 332 -6.38 9.94 26.46
CA ASP A 332 -7.78 9.55 26.34
C ASP A 332 -8.22 9.52 24.87
N TYR A 333 -8.99 8.51 24.45
CA TYR A 333 -9.49 8.41 23.08
C TYR A 333 -10.25 9.68 22.64
N ALA A 334 -10.99 10.30 23.57
CA ALA A 334 -11.70 11.55 23.32
C ALA A 334 -10.76 12.71 22.96
N SER A 335 -9.56 12.75 23.55
CA SER A 335 -8.54 13.78 23.34
C SER A 335 -7.53 13.45 22.23
N CYS A 336 -7.71 12.31 21.53
CA CYS A 336 -6.94 11.98 20.34
C CYS A 336 -7.05 13.16 19.34
N PRO A 337 -5.91 13.74 18.91
CA PRO A 337 -5.92 14.89 18.02
C PRO A 337 -6.45 14.52 16.63
N SER A 338 -6.86 15.53 15.87
CA SER A 338 -7.07 15.36 14.44
C SER A 338 -5.75 15.14 13.70
N ALA A 339 -5.80 14.68 12.45
CA ALA A 339 -4.60 14.55 11.61
C ALA A 339 -3.86 15.89 11.44
N THR A 340 -4.60 16.98 11.23
CA THR A 340 -4.06 18.35 11.16
C THR A 340 -3.35 18.74 12.45
N GLU A 341 -3.96 18.51 13.60
CA GLU A 341 -3.34 18.84 14.89
C GLU A 341 -2.07 18.00 15.14
N ALA A 342 -2.10 16.70 14.80
CA ALA A 342 -0.94 15.82 14.90
C ALA A 342 0.22 16.31 14.02
N LEU A 343 -0.08 16.67 12.76
CA LEU A 343 0.92 17.21 11.82
C LEU A 343 1.50 18.55 12.28
N ILE A 344 0.66 19.48 12.77
CA ILE A 344 1.12 20.77 13.31
C ILE A 344 2.05 20.55 14.51
N ARG A 345 1.66 19.67 15.44
CA ARG A 345 2.49 19.32 16.61
C ARG A 345 3.83 18.71 16.18
N PHE A 346 3.82 17.82 15.19
CA PHE A 346 5.02 17.21 14.64
C PHE A 346 5.94 18.23 13.97
N ARG A 347 5.40 19.09 13.10
CA ARG A 347 6.16 20.16 12.43
C ARG A 347 6.78 21.15 13.41
N LYS A 348 6.06 21.48 14.50
CA LYS A 348 6.60 22.31 15.58
C LYS A 348 7.77 21.65 16.30
N LEU A 349 7.73 20.33 16.50
CA LEU A 349 8.87 19.58 17.04
C LEU A 349 10.05 19.64 16.06
N GLN A 350 9.80 19.37 14.78
CA GLN A 350 10.79 19.41 13.71
C GLN A 350 11.46 20.79 13.56
N SER A 351 10.72 21.89 13.70
CA SER A 351 11.28 23.25 13.58
C SER A 351 12.28 23.61 14.67
N ASN A 352 12.29 22.87 15.79
CA ASN A 352 13.23 23.08 16.89
C ASN A 352 14.52 22.26 16.74
N LEU A 353 14.61 21.39 15.72
CA LEU A 353 15.77 20.54 15.51
C LEU A 353 16.91 21.32 14.86
N SER A 354 18.09 21.24 15.46
CA SER A 354 19.32 21.78 14.86
C SER A 354 19.79 20.90 13.70
N GLN A 355 20.54 21.49 12.76
CA GLN A 355 21.19 20.73 11.69
C GLN A 355 22.10 19.63 12.24
N GLY A 356 22.79 19.91 13.37
CA GLY A 356 23.61 18.92 14.06
C GLY A 356 22.81 17.70 14.51
N GLN A 357 21.61 17.87 15.05
CA GLN A 357 20.72 16.74 15.40
C GLN A 357 20.25 15.98 14.15
N LEU A 358 19.88 16.70 13.10
CA LEU A 358 19.37 16.11 11.85
C LEU A 358 20.41 15.23 11.14
N ASP A 359 21.70 15.57 11.27
CA ASP A 359 22.81 14.81 10.67
C ASP A 359 23.29 13.62 11.51
N MET A 360 22.81 13.46 12.75
CA MET A 360 23.17 12.32 13.60
C MET A 360 22.59 11.01 13.06
N PRO A 361 23.28 9.88 13.27
CA PRO A 361 22.71 8.56 12.98
C PRO A 361 21.64 8.17 14.02
N PRO A 362 20.57 7.47 13.60
CA PRO A 362 19.61 6.86 14.53
C PRO A 362 20.29 5.83 15.45
N SER A 363 19.77 5.65 16.67
CA SER A 363 20.38 4.74 17.68
C SER A 363 20.06 3.25 17.49
N GLY A 364 19.23 2.92 16.50
CA GLY A 364 18.82 1.56 16.15
C GLY A 364 17.83 1.56 14.98
N ILE A 365 17.17 0.42 14.77
CA ILE A 365 16.29 0.19 13.60
C ILE A 365 14.82 0.27 13.97
N PHE A 366 14.46 -0.33 15.11
CA PHE A 366 13.08 -0.31 15.59
C PHE A 366 13.02 0.06 17.07
N TRP A 367 11.92 0.68 17.47
CA TRP A 367 11.54 0.85 18.85
C TRP A 367 10.38 -0.11 19.17
N ARG A 368 10.56 -0.98 20.17
CA ARG A 368 9.55 -1.94 20.60
C ARG A 368 9.60 -2.11 22.11
N ASN A 369 8.43 -2.10 22.77
CA ASN A 369 8.29 -2.37 24.20
C ASN A 369 9.24 -1.55 25.08
N GLY A 370 9.36 -0.25 24.82
CA GLY A 370 10.23 0.65 25.58
C GLY A 370 11.72 0.52 25.26
N ARG A 371 12.11 -0.22 24.23
CA ARG A 371 13.52 -0.49 23.90
C ARG A 371 13.82 -0.26 22.43
N VAL A 372 14.98 0.33 22.17
CA VAL A 372 15.57 0.39 20.83
C VAL A 372 16.21 -0.96 20.50
N GLN A 373 15.82 -1.52 19.37
CA GLN A 373 16.39 -2.71 18.75
C GLN A 373 17.52 -2.29 17.84
N ARG A 374 18.69 -2.89 18.03
CA ARG A 374 19.86 -2.74 17.17
C ARG A 374 20.01 -4.00 16.34
N ASP A 375 20.74 -3.91 15.24
CA ASP A 375 21.25 -5.14 14.62
C ASP A 375 22.33 -5.72 15.55
N ASP A 376 22.24 -7.02 15.82
CA ASP A 376 23.36 -7.80 16.33
C ASP A 376 24.40 -8.02 15.23
#